data_AF-A0A5Q4FVH1-F1
#
_entry.id   AF-A0A5Q4FVH1-F1
#
_cell.length_a   1.000
_cell.length_b   1.000
_cell.length_c   1.000
_cell.angle_alpha   90.00
_cell.angle_beta   90.00
_cell.angle_gamma   90.00
#
_symmetry.space_group_name_H-M   'P 1'
#
loop_
_entity.id
_entity.type
_entity.pdbx_description
1 polymer ?
#
loop_
_entity_poly.entity_id
_entity_poly.type
_entity_poly.pdbx_seq_one_letter_code
_entity_poly.pdbx_strand_id
1 'polypeptide(L)'
;MEPEGRGLDEVVGLLGRWSGASGPADRLQVVTEAARVLRDLPSTDGRVLARQLFEHGAPDAAQKIAQQTGGAVSADQLNDAAYALLSVDQRELDSLAQELRDPEERRRVVEAAGVALREATATAPPPEPEGRLAIPPPPGAQASGDDVDGPDTGAPPPVDGGTRADTDPDPASSSGPAARSAATMVTPRRRPGATPVSRFVDALSGAANARERLALLAEHRMDLDHEQLIDVLQAVPDGWQRRTVLRRLLTARRIDPIDDASDVVTAFARRSDRFAAAASLTRSGIADVVPLLAHLDPADARRLRRRYTT
;
A
#
# COMPACT_ATOMS: atom_id res chain seq x y z
N MET A 1 -30.51 0.21 -1.04
CA MET A 1 -29.83 1.37 -0.42
C MET A 1 -29.03 0.80 0.73
N GLU A 2 -27.81 0.35 0.45
CA GLU A 2 -26.96 -0.26 1.48
C GLU A 2 -26.41 0.84 2.40
N PRO A 3 -26.26 0.58 3.71
CA PRO A 3 -25.76 1.58 4.65
C PRO A 3 -24.23 1.74 4.47
N GLU A 4 -23.80 2.59 3.54
CA GLU A 4 -22.40 2.90 3.15
C GLU A 4 -21.47 3.45 4.25
N GLY A 5 -21.78 3.27 5.54
CA GLY A 5 -20.94 3.76 6.64
C GLY A 5 -20.81 2.83 7.84
N ARG A 6 -21.60 1.74 7.89
CA ARG A 6 -21.71 0.92 9.10
C ARG A 6 -20.42 0.14 9.42
N GLY A 7 -19.70 -0.29 8.39
CA GLY A 7 -18.46 -1.07 8.54
C GLY A 7 -17.34 -0.26 9.18
N LEU A 8 -17.10 0.97 8.71
CA LEU A 8 -16.07 1.84 9.29
C LEU A 8 -16.39 2.30 10.71
N ASP A 9 -17.66 2.53 11.05
CA ASP A 9 -18.06 2.85 12.43
C ASP A 9 -17.75 1.69 13.40
N GLU A 10 -17.95 0.45 12.96
CA GLU A 10 -17.58 -0.74 13.75
C GLU A 10 -16.06 -0.86 13.91
N VAL A 11 -15.28 -0.53 12.87
CA VAL A 11 -13.81 -0.46 12.95
C VAL A 11 -13.36 0.62 13.93
N VAL A 12 -13.95 1.81 13.93
CA VAL A 12 -13.63 2.87 14.89
C VAL A 12 -13.94 2.44 16.32
N GLY A 13 -15.12 1.84 16.54
CA GLY A 13 -15.51 1.30 17.83
C GLY A 13 -14.54 0.22 18.32
N LEU A 14 -14.06 -0.61 17.39
CA LEU A 14 -13.09 -1.65 17.66
C LEU A 14 -11.72 -1.09 18.04
N LEU A 15 -11.21 -0.11 17.28
CA LEU A 15 -9.93 0.58 17.58
C LEU A 15 -9.97 1.27 18.96
N GLY A 16 -11.11 1.84 19.35
CA GLY A 16 -11.28 2.43 20.69
C GLY A 16 -11.34 1.38 21.81
N ARG A 17 -12.02 0.23 21.61
CA ARG A 17 -11.98 -0.89 22.58
C ARG A 17 -10.57 -1.47 22.70
N TRP A 18 -9.86 -1.49 21.59
CA TRP A 18 -8.49 -1.95 21.52
C TRP A 18 -7.55 -1.11 22.37
N SER A 19 -7.59 0.21 22.23
CA SER A 19 -6.75 1.09 23.05
C SER A 19 -7.11 1.02 24.53
N GLY A 20 -8.36 0.68 24.87
CA GLY A 20 -8.77 0.38 26.24
C GLY A 20 -8.30 -0.97 26.81
N ALA A 21 -7.87 -1.92 25.97
CA ALA A 21 -7.60 -3.30 26.39
C ALA A 21 -6.24 -3.45 27.10
N SER A 22 -6.30 -3.56 28.43
CA SER A 22 -5.12 -3.64 29.30
C SER A 22 -4.71 -5.08 29.65
N GLY A 23 -5.62 -6.06 29.55
CA GLY A 23 -5.36 -7.46 29.86
C GLY A 23 -5.22 -8.39 28.63
N PRO A 24 -4.57 -9.57 28.77
CA PRO A 24 -4.47 -10.56 27.70
C PRO A 24 -5.83 -11.15 27.30
N ALA A 25 -6.77 -11.28 28.24
CA ALA A 25 -8.14 -11.72 27.96
C ALA A 25 -8.91 -10.68 27.13
N ASP A 26 -8.82 -9.40 27.52
CA ASP A 26 -9.45 -8.29 26.80
C ASP A 26 -8.89 -8.17 25.38
N ARG A 27 -7.58 -8.32 25.22
CA ARG A 27 -6.92 -8.31 23.90
C ARG A 27 -7.37 -9.47 23.02
N LEU A 28 -7.55 -10.66 23.59
CA LEU A 28 -8.07 -11.82 22.85
C LEU A 28 -9.53 -11.59 22.40
N GLN A 29 -10.34 -10.98 23.26
CA GLN A 29 -11.71 -10.61 22.93
C GLN A 29 -11.75 -9.57 21.81
N VAL A 30 -10.91 -8.53 21.89
CA VAL A 30 -10.77 -7.51 20.84
C VAL A 30 -10.31 -8.14 19.53
N VAL A 31 -9.35 -9.07 19.54
CA VAL A 31 -8.89 -9.77 18.32
C VAL A 31 -10.01 -10.60 17.68
N THR A 32 -10.78 -11.32 18.50
CA THR A 32 -11.90 -12.14 18.01
C THR A 32 -12.97 -11.26 17.37
N GLU A 33 -13.26 -10.11 18.00
CA GLU A 33 -14.18 -9.12 17.48
C GLU A 33 -13.64 -8.46 16.21
N ALA A 34 -12.32 -8.20 16.15
CA ALA A 34 -11.64 -7.61 15.00
C ALA A 34 -11.73 -8.52 13.79
N ALA A 35 -11.49 -9.82 13.97
CA ALA A 35 -11.62 -10.81 12.92
C ALA A 35 -13.06 -10.89 12.37
N ARG A 36 -14.08 -10.68 13.24
CA ARG A 36 -15.48 -10.62 12.81
C ARG A 36 -15.76 -9.34 12.00
N VAL A 37 -15.37 -8.18 12.54
CA VAL A 37 -15.56 -6.88 11.86
C VAL A 37 -14.84 -6.87 10.51
N LEU A 38 -13.61 -7.37 10.44
CA LEU A 38 -12.84 -7.45 9.19
C LEU A 38 -13.47 -8.40 8.16
N ARG A 39 -14.14 -9.48 8.60
CA ARG A 39 -14.87 -10.40 7.72
C ARG A 39 -16.08 -9.73 7.07
N ASP A 40 -16.80 -8.94 7.85
CA ASP A 40 -18.04 -8.29 7.41
C ASP A 40 -17.76 -6.93 6.73
N LEU A 41 -16.48 -6.50 6.71
CA LEU A 41 -16.06 -5.22 6.16
C LEU A 41 -16.18 -5.23 4.62
N PRO A 42 -16.91 -4.27 4.03
CA PRO A 42 -16.96 -4.12 2.57
C PRO A 42 -15.56 -3.97 1.99
N SER A 43 -15.32 -4.52 0.80
CA SER A 43 -13.99 -4.49 0.17
C SER A 43 -13.43 -3.07 -0.02
N THR A 44 -14.31 -2.08 -0.25
CA THR A 44 -13.97 -0.66 -0.35
C THR A 44 -13.46 -0.12 0.99
N ASP A 45 -14.21 -0.36 2.08
CA ASP A 45 -13.85 0.06 3.44
C ASP A 45 -12.57 -0.64 3.91
N GLY A 46 -12.40 -1.90 3.54
CA GLY A 46 -11.18 -2.66 3.79
C GLY A 46 -9.93 -2.06 3.17
N ARG A 47 -10.02 -1.60 1.91
CA ARG A 47 -8.92 -0.90 1.24
C ARG A 47 -8.67 0.47 1.84
N VAL A 48 -9.71 1.18 2.27
CA VAL A 48 -9.60 2.45 3.00
C VAL A 48 -8.84 2.24 4.30
N LEU A 49 -9.25 1.24 5.10
CA LEU A 49 -8.57 0.88 6.35
C LEU A 49 -7.12 0.47 6.10
N ALA A 50 -6.86 -0.37 5.09
CA ALA A 50 -5.51 -0.77 4.73
C ALA A 50 -4.64 0.43 4.34
N ARG A 51 -5.15 1.34 3.50
CA ARG A 51 -4.43 2.55 3.11
C ARG A 51 -4.12 3.43 4.33
N GLN A 52 -5.11 3.64 5.20
CA GLN A 52 -4.90 4.43 6.41
C GLN A 52 -3.87 3.79 7.34
N LEU A 53 -3.94 2.48 7.56
CA LEU A 53 -2.91 1.77 8.31
C LEU A 53 -1.55 1.91 7.66
N PHE A 54 -1.45 1.89 6.33
CA PHE A 54 -0.19 2.12 5.63
C PHE A 54 0.35 3.54 5.86
N GLU A 55 -0.52 4.55 5.77
CA GLU A 55 -0.20 5.97 6.00
C GLU A 55 0.21 6.25 7.45
N HIS A 56 -0.42 5.53 8.40
CA HIS A 56 -0.10 5.53 9.83
C HIS A 56 1.04 4.56 10.20
N GLY A 57 1.73 3.99 9.22
CA GLY A 57 2.98 3.27 9.45
C GLY A 57 2.85 1.79 9.83
N ALA A 58 1.67 1.21 9.63
CA ALA A 58 1.37 -0.21 9.81
C ALA A 58 1.23 -0.97 8.47
N PRO A 59 2.29 -1.04 7.61
CA PRO A 59 2.19 -1.61 6.27
C PRO A 59 1.93 -3.12 6.26
N ASP A 60 2.35 -3.86 7.30
CA ASP A 60 2.08 -5.30 7.39
C ASP A 60 0.59 -5.57 7.69
N ALA A 61 0.00 -4.77 8.59
CA ALA A 61 -1.43 -4.82 8.88
C ALA A 61 -2.22 -4.35 7.66
N ALA A 62 -1.79 -3.27 7.02
CA ALA A 62 -2.36 -2.78 5.77
C ALA A 62 -2.35 -3.84 4.67
N GLN A 63 -1.21 -4.48 4.42
CA GLN A 63 -1.08 -5.52 3.41
C GLN A 63 -1.98 -6.71 3.70
N LYS A 64 -2.00 -7.18 4.96
CA LYS A 64 -2.86 -8.29 5.38
C LYS A 64 -4.34 -7.96 5.21
N ILE A 65 -4.77 -6.76 5.59
CA ILE A 65 -6.16 -6.32 5.41
C ILE A 65 -6.49 -6.18 3.92
N ALA A 66 -5.63 -5.53 3.13
CA ALA A 66 -5.83 -5.36 1.69
C ALA A 66 -5.95 -6.70 0.94
N GLN A 67 -5.18 -7.72 1.35
CA GLN A 67 -5.25 -9.07 0.78
C GLN A 67 -6.51 -9.84 1.18
N GLN A 68 -7.16 -9.45 2.27
CA GLN A 68 -8.26 -10.19 2.87
C GLN A 68 -9.62 -9.51 2.66
N THR A 69 -9.64 -8.23 2.31
CA THR A 69 -10.90 -7.53 2.04
C THR A 69 -11.28 -7.70 0.58
N GLY A 70 -12.23 -8.61 0.30
CA GLY A 70 -12.81 -8.80 -1.05
C GLY A 70 -12.90 -10.24 -1.58
N GLY A 71 -12.72 -11.27 -0.75
CA GLY A 71 -12.85 -12.67 -1.18
C GLY A 71 -13.21 -13.63 -0.03
N ALA A 72 -13.31 -14.93 -0.33
CA ALA A 72 -13.50 -15.95 0.70
C ALA A 72 -12.21 -16.08 1.54
N VAL A 73 -12.22 -15.46 2.73
CA VAL A 73 -11.06 -15.45 3.64
C VAL A 73 -11.24 -16.48 4.72
N SER A 74 -10.17 -17.25 4.97
CA SER A 74 -10.14 -18.23 6.07
C SER A 74 -10.09 -17.54 7.45
N ALA A 75 -10.57 -18.24 8.48
CA ALA A 75 -10.51 -17.74 9.85
C ALA A 75 -9.06 -17.44 10.31
N ASP A 76 -8.09 -18.25 9.86
CA ASP A 76 -6.67 -18.07 10.19
C ASP A 76 -6.10 -16.79 9.59
N GLN A 77 -6.47 -16.47 8.34
CA GLN A 77 -6.07 -15.23 7.69
C GLN A 77 -6.63 -14.00 8.44
N LEU A 78 -7.90 -14.02 8.82
CA LEU A 78 -8.52 -12.93 9.58
C LEU A 78 -7.86 -12.74 10.95
N ASN A 79 -7.55 -13.83 11.65
CA ASN A 79 -6.79 -13.79 12.90
C ASN A 79 -5.40 -13.20 12.68
N ASP A 80 -4.71 -13.58 11.61
CA ASP A 80 -3.40 -13.03 11.26
C ASP A 80 -3.42 -11.52 10.98
N ALA A 81 -4.48 -11.00 10.37
CA ALA A 81 -4.67 -9.56 10.18
C ALA A 81 -4.96 -8.85 11.52
N ALA A 82 -5.82 -9.43 12.36
CA ALA A 82 -6.09 -8.91 13.70
C ALA A 82 -4.82 -8.92 14.59
N TYR A 83 -3.98 -9.95 14.52
CA TYR A 83 -2.69 -9.96 15.21
C TYR A 83 -1.70 -8.93 14.66
N ALA A 84 -1.75 -8.63 13.36
CA ALA A 84 -0.91 -7.58 12.79
C ALA A 84 -1.31 -6.20 13.32
N LEU A 85 -2.61 -5.95 13.45
CA LEU A 85 -3.13 -4.75 14.10
C LEU A 85 -2.70 -4.69 15.60
N LEU A 86 -2.55 -5.82 16.30
CA LEU A 86 -2.04 -5.86 17.70
C LEU A 86 -0.60 -5.36 17.83
N SER A 87 0.14 -5.36 16.73
CA SER A 87 1.53 -4.94 16.70
C SER A 87 1.72 -3.45 16.39
N VAL A 88 0.62 -2.74 16.10
CA VAL A 88 0.60 -1.28 15.85
C VAL A 88 0.66 -0.53 17.18
N ASP A 89 1.35 0.61 17.20
CA ASP A 89 1.45 1.41 18.41
C ASP A 89 0.07 1.95 18.82
N GLN A 90 -0.21 1.94 20.12
CA GLN A 90 -1.51 2.33 20.64
C GLN A 90 -1.85 3.79 20.29
N ARG A 91 -0.87 4.71 20.28
CA ARG A 91 -1.10 6.11 19.93
C ARG A 91 -1.48 6.29 18.46
N GLU A 92 -1.00 5.41 17.59
CA GLU A 92 -1.33 5.40 16.17
C GLU A 92 -2.73 4.85 15.94
N LEU A 93 -3.13 3.79 16.66
CA LEU A 93 -4.50 3.29 16.65
C LEU A 93 -5.49 4.34 17.16
N ASP A 94 -5.13 5.10 18.20
CA ASP A 94 -5.94 6.19 18.73
C ASP A 94 -6.06 7.36 17.73
N SER A 95 -4.95 7.76 17.09
CA SER A 95 -4.96 8.80 16.05
C SER A 95 -5.83 8.38 14.87
N LEU A 96 -5.66 7.13 14.40
CA LEU A 96 -6.47 6.56 13.32
C LEU A 96 -7.95 6.51 13.68
N ALA A 97 -8.29 6.07 14.91
CA ALA A 97 -9.66 6.05 15.38
C ALA A 97 -10.28 7.46 15.42
N GLN A 98 -9.50 8.46 15.80
CA GLN A 98 -9.94 9.85 15.87
C GLN A 98 -10.15 10.47 14.48
N GLU A 99 -9.26 10.20 13.53
CA GLU A 99 -9.41 10.62 12.13
C GLU A 99 -10.63 9.96 11.47
N LEU A 100 -10.80 8.65 11.63
CA LEU A 100 -11.95 7.93 11.05
C LEU A 100 -13.28 8.31 11.71
N ARG A 101 -13.26 8.82 12.96
CA ARG A 101 -14.45 9.30 13.65
C ARG A 101 -15.01 10.58 13.01
N ASP A 102 -14.16 11.41 12.38
CA ASP A 102 -14.61 12.60 11.64
C ASP A 102 -15.29 12.20 10.31
N PRO A 103 -16.58 12.52 10.10
CA PRO A 103 -17.30 12.17 8.88
C PRO A 103 -16.84 12.93 7.62
N GLU A 104 -16.18 14.09 7.75
CA GLU A 104 -15.58 14.79 6.61
C GLU A 104 -14.26 14.14 6.19
N GLU A 105 -13.41 13.84 7.17
CA GLU A 105 -12.12 13.19 6.91
C GLU A 105 -12.32 11.78 6.36
N ARG A 106 -13.29 11.04 6.90
CA ARG A 106 -13.71 9.73 6.36
C ARG A 106 -14.15 9.81 4.90
N ARG A 107 -14.95 10.83 4.53
CA ARG A 107 -15.35 11.05 3.13
C ARG A 107 -14.15 11.36 2.25
N ARG A 108 -13.24 12.23 2.69
CA ARG A 108 -11.99 12.53 1.95
C ARG A 108 -11.15 11.28 1.73
N VAL A 109 -10.99 10.44 2.75
CA VAL A 109 -10.21 9.20 2.67
C VAL A 109 -10.87 8.20 1.71
N VAL A 110 -12.19 8.03 1.78
CA VAL A 110 -12.95 7.17 0.87
C VAL A 110 -12.85 7.68 -0.58
N GLU A 111 -13.04 8.98 -0.80
CA GLU A 111 -12.89 9.60 -2.13
C GLU A 111 -11.47 9.43 -2.68
N ALA A 112 -10.44 9.70 -1.86
CA ALA A 112 -9.06 9.52 -2.25
C ALA A 112 -8.72 8.06 -2.58
N ALA A 113 -9.30 7.10 -1.85
CA ALA A 113 -9.17 5.67 -2.14
C ALA A 113 -9.91 5.28 -3.43
N GLY A 114 -11.09 5.84 -3.66
CA GLY A 114 -11.87 5.64 -4.88
C GLY A 114 -11.22 6.22 -6.14
N VAL A 115 -10.51 7.35 -6.03
CA VAL A 115 -9.70 7.91 -7.12
C VAL A 115 -8.50 7.01 -7.43
N ALA A 116 -7.73 6.62 -6.40
CA ALA A 116 -6.59 5.73 -6.57
C ALA A 116 -7.00 4.36 -7.17
N LEU A 117 -8.18 3.86 -6.80
CA LEU A 117 -8.71 2.63 -7.37
C LEU A 117 -9.03 2.77 -8.86
N ARG A 118 -9.67 3.88 -9.26
CA ARG A 118 -9.99 4.15 -10.67
C ARG A 118 -8.73 4.32 -11.50
N GLU A 119 -7.69 4.95 -10.97
CA GLU A 119 -6.40 5.08 -11.63
C GLU A 119 -5.69 3.73 -11.78
N ALA A 120 -5.72 2.89 -10.73
CA ALA A 120 -5.13 1.55 -10.75
C ALA A 120 -5.87 0.60 -11.72
N THR A 121 -7.19 0.68 -11.82
CA THR A 121 -7.97 -0.12 -12.80
C THR A 121 -7.87 0.42 -14.22
N ALA A 122 -7.71 1.73 -14.41
CA ALA A 122 -7.49 2.33 -15.74
C ALA A 122 -6.10 2.03 -16.32
N THR A 123 -5.12 1.73 -15.46
CA THR A 123 -3.73 1.38 -15.86
C THR A 123 -3.46 -0.12 -15.89
N ALA A 124 -4.36 -0.93 -15.33
CA ALA A 124 -4.27 -2.38 -15.47
C ALA A 124 -4.54 -2.77 -16.94
N PRO A 125 -3.66 -3.57 -17.57
CA PRO A 125 -3.94 -4.10 -18.90
C PRO A 125 -5.28 -4.87 -18.86
N PRO A 126 -6.12 -4.75 -19.89
CA PRO A 126 -7.37 -5.52 -19.95
C PRO A 126 -7.03 -6.99 -19.73
N PRO A 127 -7.82 -7.73 -18.91
CA PRO A 127 -7.59 -9.16 -18.76
C PRO A 127 -7.53 -9.76 -20.16
N GLU A 128 -6.42 -10.46 -20.45
CA GLU A 128 -6.33 -11.20 -21.71
C GLU A 128 -7.60 -12.02 -21.83
N PRO A 129 -8.31 -11.99 -22.98
CA PRO A 129 -9.48 -12.81 -23.16
C PRO A 129 -9.02 -14.24 -22.91
N GLU A 130 -9.41 -14.80 -21.76
CA GLU A 130 -9.11 -16.18 -21.41
C GLU A 130 -9.47 -17.00 -22.64
N GLY A 131 -8.43 -17.64 -23.19
CA GLY A 131 -8.53 -18.33 -24.46
C GLY A 131 -9.81 -19.13 -24.44
N ARG A 132 -10.75 -18.78 -25.33
CA ARG A 132 -11.99 -19.52 -25.56
C ARG A 132 -11.56 -20.97 -25.67
N LEU A 133 -11.75 -21.73 -24.59
CA LEU A 133 -11.67 -23.18 -24.64
C LEU A 133 -12.66 -23.54 -25.73
N ALA A 134 -12.12 -23.99 -26.86
CA ALA A 134 -12.91 -24.47 -27.97
C ALA A 134 -13.79 -25.57 -27.40
N ILE A 135 -15.05 -25.23 -27.12
CA ILE A 135 -16.07 -26.21 -26.78
C ILE A 135 -16.09 -27.14 -27.99
N PRO A 136 -15.71 -28.43 -27.85
CA PRO A 136 -15.77 -29.34 -28.97
C PRO A 136 -17.22 -29.41 -29.45
N PRO A 137 -17.47 -29.37 -30.77
CA PRO A 137 -18.84 -29.43 -31.28
C PRO A 137 -19.49 -30.74 -30.81
N PRO A 138 -20.76 -30.71 -30.38
CA PRO A 138 -21.47 -31.93 -30.03
C PRO A 138 -21.58 -32.85 -31.25
N PRO A 139 -21.42 -34.18 -31.08
CA PRO A 139 -21.54 -35.11 -32.19
C PRO A 139 -23.01 -35.24 -32.61
N GLY A 140 -23.29 -34.83 -33.84
CA GLY A 140 -24.38 -35.32 -34.68
C GLY A 140 -25.81 -35.22 -34.13
N ALA A 141 -26.50 -34.14 -34.49
CA ALA A 141 -27.95 -34.19 -34.67
C ALA A 141 -28.26 -33.90 -36.14
N GLN A 142 -28.97 -34.85 -36.74
CA GLN A 142 -29.31 -34.93 -38.15
C GLN A 142 -30.18 -33.75 -38.60
N ALA A 143 -30.04 -33.45 -39.89
CA ALA A 143 -30.89 -32.56 -40.65
C ALA A 143 -32.36 -32.99 -40.58
N SER A 144 -33.22 -32.03 -40.26
CA SER A 144 -34.58 -31.94 -40.79
C SER A 144 -34.85 -30.45 -41.03
N GLY A 145 -35.06 -30.10 -42.29
CA GLY A 145 -35.64 -28.81 -42.65
C GLY A 145 -37.14 -28.80 -42.35
N ASP A 146 -37.69 -27.61 -42.18
CA ASP A 146 -38.98 -27.28 -42.75
C ASP A 146 -39.09 -25.76 -42.90
N ASP A 147 -39.53 -25.38 -44.09
CA ASP A 147 -39.88 -24.04 -44.54
C ASP A 147 -41.05 -23.45 -43.73
N VAL A 148 -40.96 -22.18 -43.33
CA VAL A 148 -42.17 -21.35 -43.10
C VAL A 148 -41.91 -19.91 -43.55
N ASP A 149 -42.72 -19.50 -44.53
CA ASP A 149 -42.93 -18.16 -45.08
C ASP A 149 -43.27 -17.08 -44.03
N GLY A 150 -43.06 -15.80 -44.41
CA GLY A 150 -43.20 -14.56 -43.61
C GLY A 150 -44.63 -14.19 -43.12
N PRO A 151 -44.96 -12.91 -42.78
CA PRO A 151 -44.46 -11.68 -43.41
C PRO A 151 -44.10 -10.50 -42.47
N ASP A 152 -43.34 -9.58 -43.07
CA ASP A 152 -43.44 -8.12 -43.10
C ASP A 152 -44.41 -7.38 -42.14
N THR A 153 -43.87 -6.37 -41.43
CA THR A 153 -44.43 -5.12 -40.88
C THR A 153 -43.72 -4.80 -39.55
N GLY A 154 -43.26 -3.59 -39.22
CA GLY A 154 -43.40 -2.28 -39.82
C GLY A 154 -42.47 -1.31 -39.06
N ALA A 155 -41.81 -0.42 -39.80
CA ALA A 155 -41.12 0.74 -39.25
C ALA A 155 -42.12 1.88 -38.97
N PRO A 156 -41.86 2.71 -37.95
CA PRO A 156 -41.88 4.17 -38.20
C PRO A 156 -40.88 4.93 -37.30
N PRO A 157 -40.81 6.28 -37.37
CA PRO A 157 -40.31 7.15 -38.44
C PRO A 157 -39.11 8.02 -37.96
N PRO A 158 -38.48 8.83 -38.83
CA PRO A 158 -37.36 9.70 -38.44
C PRO A 158 -37.83 10.98 -37.73
N VAL A 159 -37.01 11.49 -36.81
CA VAL A 159 -37.17 12.81 -36.18
C VAL A 159 -36.27 13.83 -36.88
N ASP A 160 -36.92 14.81 -37.52
CA ASP A 160 -36.36 16.06 -38.01
C ASP A 160 -36.64 17.20 -37.01
N GLY A 161 -35.71 18.16 -36.95
CA GLY A 161 -35.83 19.46 -36.27
C GLY A 161 -34.47 19.86 -35.67
N GLY A 162 -33.60 20.60 -36.37
CA GLY A 162 -33.71 22.05 -36.63
C GLY A 162 -33.11 22.83 -35.43
N THR A 163 -32.29 23.88 -35.51
CA THR A 163 -31.91 24.82 -36.59
C THR A 163 -30.74 25.69 -36.07
N ARG A 164 -29.81 26.07 -36.96
CA ARG A 164 -28.92 27.26 -37.05
C ARG A 164 -28.22 27.87 -35.81
N ALA A 165 -26.93 28.17 -35.99
CA ALA A 165 -26.46 29.57 -36.13
C ALA A 165 -25.19 29.65 -36.99
N ASP A 166 -25.30 30.33 -38.13
CA ASP A 166 -24.20 30.95 -38.88
C ASP A 166 -23.68 32.15 -38.11
N THR A 167 -22.35 32.33 -37.97
CA THR A 167 -21.66 33.59 -38.33
C THR A 167 -20.14 33.40 -38.36
N ASP A 168 -19.55 33.55 -39.54
CA ASP A 168 -18.21 34.10 -39.82
C ASP A 168 -18.44 35.51 -40.43
N PRO A 169 -17.49 36.46 -40.59
CA PRO A 169 -16.03 36.26 -40.71
C PRO A 169 -15.10 37.27 -39.99
N ASP A 170 -13.83 36.88 -39.93
CA ASP A 170 -12.56 37.68 -39.87
C ASP A 170 -12.52 38.87 -40.88
N PRO A 171 -11.49 39.76 -40.97
CA PRO A 171 -10.14 39.75 -40.38
C PRO A 171 -9.57 41.12 -39.92
N ALA A 172 -8.38 41.13 -39.29
CA ALA A 172 -7.29 42.02 -39.70
C ALA A 172 -5.95 41.66 -39.02
N SER A 173 -4.98 41.34 -39.87
CA SER A 173 -3.57 41.11 -39.56
C SER A 173 -2.83 42.39 -39.16
N SER A 174 -1.78 42.23 -38.37
CA SER A 174 -0.60 43.11 -38.45
C SER A 174 0.68 42.31 -38.22
N SER A 175 1.58 42.45 -39.19
CA SER A 175 2.80 41.71 -39.42
C SER A 175 4.00 42.26 -38.66
N GLY A 176 4.77 41.36 -38.02
CA GLY A 176 6.25 41.26 -37.95
C GLY A 176 7.12 42.44 -37.44
N PRO A 177 8.46 42.27 -37.30
CA PRO A 177 9.27 41.12 -37.72
C PRO A 177 10.37 40.66 -36.70
N ALA A 178 11.10 39.64 -37.14
CA ALA A 178 12.53 39.36 -36.92
C ALA A 178 12.94 38.24 -35.95
N ALA A 179 13.54 37.23 -36.57
CA ALA A 179 14.19 36.06 -36.00
C ALA A 179 15.39 36.41 -35.11
N ARG A 180 15.53 35.66 -34.01
CA ARG A 180 16.83 35.19 -33.50
C ARG A 180 16.70 33.75 -33.04
N SER A 181 17.35 32.88 -33.79
CA SER A 181 17.64 31.51 -33.40
C SER A 181 18.54 31.43 -32.17
N ALA A 182 18.41 30.31 -31.47
CA ALA A 182 19.46 29.61 -30.72
C ALA A 182 19.98 30.29 -29.45
N ALA A 183 19.37 29.95 -28.32
CA ALA A 183 19.94 29.01 -27.36
C ALA A 183 19.08 29.05 -26.10
N THR A 184 18.02 28.23 -26.06
CA THR A 184 17.46 27.84 -24.77
C THR A 184 18.56 27.04 -24.10
N MET A 185 19.32 27.70 -23.23
CA MET A 185 20.11 27.01 -22.22
C MET A 185 19.13 26.14 -21.47
N VAL A 186 19.09 24.86 -21.84
CA VAL A 186 18.66 23.78 -20.97
C VAL A 186 19.54 23.94 -19.74
N THR A 187 19.04 24.63 -18.74
CA THR A 187 19.62 24.57 -17.41
C THR A 187 19.67 23.08 -17.09
N PRO A 188 20.86 22.48 -16.94
CA PRO A 188 20.95 21.10 -16.51
C PRO A 188 20.18 21.05 -15.21
N ARG A 189 19.12 20.25 -15.20
CA ARG A 189 18.32 19.94 -14.02
C ARG A 189 19.33 19.48 -12.98
N ARG A 190 19.75 20.40 -12.09
CA ARG A 190 20.80 20.14 -11.10
C ARG A 190 20.31 18.92 -10.33
N ARG A 191 21.01 17.79 -10.48
CA ARG A 191 20.93 16.72 -9.48
C ARG A 191 21.10 17.45 -8.14
N PRO A 192 20.17 17.30 -7.19
CA PRO A 192 20.45 17.71 -5.82
C PRO A 192 21.81 17.14 -5.47
N GLY A 193 22.76 18.00 -5.09
CA GLY A 193 24.05 17.52 -4.62
C GLY A 193 23.80 16.49 -3.52
N ALA A 194 24.54 15.38 -3.53
CA ALA A 194 24.37 14.34 -2.52
C ALA A 194 24.38 15.00 -1.13
N THR A 195 23.23 14.96 -0.45
CA THR A 195 23.14 15.45 0.93
C THR A 195 24.12 14.61 1.74
N PRO A 196 25.06 15.21 2.50
CA PRO A 196 25.91 14.44 3.39
C PRO A 196 25.04 13.60 4.34
N VAL A 197 25.39 12.32 4.52
CA VAL A 197 24.60 11.40 5.36
C VAL A 197 24.41 11.95 6.77
N SER A 198 25.41 12.62 7.34
CA SER A 198 25.31 13.30 8.64
C SER A 198 24.15 14.30 8.72
N ARG A 199 23.96 15.13 7.69
CA ARG A 199 22.84 16.09 7.65
C ARG A 199 21.48 15.41 7.54
N PHE A 200 21.44 14.25 6.88
CA PHE A 200 20.23 13.45 6.79
C PHE A 200 19.88 12.78 8.13
N VAL A 201 20.88 12.25 8.83
CA VAL A 201 20.75 11.68 10.19
C VAL A 201 20.26 12.76 11.17
N ASP A 202 20.79 13.98 11.08
CA ASP A 202 20.31 15.12 11.86
C ASP A 202 18.85 15.46 11.54
N ALA A 203 18.48 15.50 10.26
CA ALA A 203 17.12 15.77 9.83
C ALA A 203 16.13 14.68 10.30
N LEU A 204 16.52 13.41 10.24
CA LEU A 204 15.71 12.29 10.75
C LEU A 204 15.49 12.39 12.27
N SER A 205 16.54 12.73 13.00
CA SER A 205 16.50 12.91 14.46
C SER A 205 15.61 14.09 14.84
N GLY A 206 15.68 15.18 14.08
CA GLY A 206 14.92 16.42 14.30
C GLY A 206 13.47 16.40 13.82
N ALA A 207 13.05 15.38 13.05
CA ALA A 207 11.68 15.25 12.57
C ALA A 207 10.69 15.10 13.74
N ALA A 208 9.56 15.80 13.65
CA ALA A 208 8.59 15.88 14.75
C ALA A 208 7.80 14.58 14.94
N ASN A 209 7.62 13.80 13.86
CA ASN A 209 6.77 12.62 13.86
C ASN A 209 7.25 11.54 12.86
N ALA A 210 6.62 10.36 12.91
CA ALA A 210 6.96 9.22 12.06
C ALA A 210 6.76 9.52 10.56
N ARG A 211 5.70 10.27 10.23
CA ARG A 211 5.35 10.62 8.85
C ARG A 211 6.44 11.46 8.20
N GLU A 212 6.94 12.48 8.91
CA GLU A 212 8.06 13.31 8.45
C GLU A 212 9.34 12.49 8.24
N ARG A 213 9.70 11.59 9.16
CA ARG A 213 10.87 10.71 8.99
C ARG A 213 10.76 9.84 7.74
N LEU A 214 9.58 9.26 7.51
CA LEU A 214 9.33 8.41 6.34
C LEU A 214 9.30 9.21 5.04
N ALA A 215 8.86 10.48 5.06
CA ALA A 215 8.93 11.38 3.93
C ALA A 215 10.38 11.74 3.58
N LEU A 216 11.21 12.07 4.58
CA LEU A 216 12.64 12.34 4.40
C LEU A 216 13.36 11.16 3.73
N LEU A 217 13.07 9.93 4.16
CA LEU A 217 13.57 8.69 3.54
C LEU A 217 13.15 8.50 2.08
N ALA A 218 11.93 8.92 1.73
CA ALA A 218 11.43 8.80 0.37
C ALA A 218 12.11 9.81 -0.57
N GLU A 219 12.36 11.02 -0.09
CA GLU A 219 13.01 12.11 -0.84
C GLU A 219 14.51 11.86 -1.05
N HIS A 220 15.19 11.34 -0.03
CA HIS A 220 16.65 11.17 -0.06
C HIS A 220 17.04 9.83 -0.68
N ARG A 221 17.60 9.87 -1.89
CA ARG A 221 18.24 8.71 -2.55
C ARG A 221 19.72 8.68 -2.21
N MET A 222 20.09 7.90 -1.21
CA MET A 222 21.48 7.70 -0.80
C MET A 222 21.73 6.21 -0.67
N ASP A 223 22.87 5.76 -1.18
CA ASP A 223 23.40 4.43 -0.89
C ASP A 223 24.18 4.53 0.42
N LEU A 224 23.86 3.63 1.35
CA LEU A 224 24.40 3.62 2.70
C LEU A 224 25.39 2.47 2.85
N ASP A 225 26.55 2.78 3.42
CA ASP A 225 27.43 1.75 3.96
C ASP A 225 26.89 1.22 5.31
N HIS A 226 27.60 0.25 5.89
CA HIS A 226 27.22 -0.38 7.16
C HIS A 226 27.11 0.61 8.33
N GLU A 227 28.10 1.49 8.51
CA GLU A 227 28.12 2.45 9.62
C GLU A 227 26.99 3.48 9.45
N GLN A 228 26.80 3.99 8.24
CA GLN A 228 25.75 4.93 7.89
C GLN A 228 24.35 4.33 8.09
N LEU A 229 24.17 3.04 7.79
CA LEU A 229 22.91 2.35 8.07
C LEU A 229 22.62 2.36 9.57
N ILE A 230 23.61 2.04 10.41
CA ILE A 230 23.45 2.04 11.87
C ILE A 230 23.09 3.43 12.37
N ASP A 231 23.78 4.47 11.92
CA ASP A 231 23.50 5.86 12.29
C ASP A 231 22.06 6.26 11.94
N VAL A 232 21.61 5.92 10.73
CA VAL A 232 20.24 6.18 10.27
C VAL A 232 19.22 5.44 11.14
N LEU A 233 19.49 4.19 11.51
CA LEU A 233 18.59 3.42 12.38
C LEU A 233 18.55 3.97 13.80
N GLN A 234 19.70 4.38 14.35
CA GLN A 234 19.80 4.93 15.69
C GLN A 234 19.13 6.31 15.82
N ALA A 235 19.13 7.11 14.75
CA ALA A 235 18.39 8.37 14.67
C ALA A 235 16.86 8.22 14.75
N VAL A 236 16.34 7.02 14.50
CA VAL A 236 14.92 6.71 14.57
C VAL A 236 14.63 6.02 15.90
N PRO A 237 13.54 6.39 16.62
CA PRO A 237 13.16 5.70 17.85
C PRO A 237 13.04 4.18 17.65
N ASP A 238 13.51 3.41 18.65
CA ASP A 238 13.44 1.96 18.60
C ASP A 238 11.99 1.47 18.53
N GLY A 239 11.79 0.28 17.97
CA GLY A 239 10.49 -0.30 17.73
C GLY A 239 10.11 -0.31 16.25
N TRP A 240 8.82 -0.10 15.97
CA TRP A 240 8.28 -0.31 14.63
C TRP A 240 8.85 0.67 13.59
N GLN A 241 9.07 1.94 13.96
CA GLN A 241 9.59 2.95 13.04
C GLN A 241 10.95 2.53 12.51
N ARG A 242 11.88 2.16 13.40
CA ARG A 242 13.20 1.65 13.04
C ARG A 242 13.12 0.41 12.12
N ARG A 243 12.17 -0.52 12.38
CA ARG A 243 11.94 -1.69 11.51
C ARG A 243 11.44 -1.28 10.12
N THR A 244 10.55 -0.30 10.05
CA THR A 244 9.99 0.20 8.79
C THR A 244 11.06 0.93 7.98
N VAL A 245 11.91 1.73 8.64
CA VAL A 245 13.07 2.37 8.01
C VAL A 245 14.02 1.34 7.43
N LEU A 246 14.43 0.34 8.24
CA LEU A 246 15.28 -0.75 7.76
C LEU A 246 14.68 -1.43 6.52
N ARG A 247 13.41 -1.83 6.58
CA ARG A 247 12.74 -2.49 5.44
C ARG A 247 12.67 -1.64 4.19
N ARG A 248 12.41 -0.34 4.32
CA ARG A 248 12.39 0.58 3.17
C ARG A 248 13.77 0.72 2.54
N LEU A 249 14.82 0.85 3.35
CA LEU A 249 16.19 0.92 2.86
C LEU A 249 16.60 -0.37 2.12
N LEU A 250 16.26 -1.53 2.69
CA LEU A 250 16.51 -2.84 2.06
C LEU A 250 15.72 -3.01 0.75
N THR A 251 14.44 -2.61 0.73
CA THR A 251 13.58 -2.71 -0.48
C THR A 251 14.07 -1.78 -1.59
N ALA A 252 14.55 -0.60 -1.23
CA ALA A 252 15.13 0.34 -2.18
C ALA A 252 16.51 -0.09 -2.70
N ARG A 253 17.09 -1.18 -2.16
CA ARG A 253 18.47 -1.65 -2.42
C ARG A 253 19.51 -0.55 -2.29
N ARG A 254 19.35 0.26 -1.25
CA ARG A 254 20.20 1.42 -0.93
C ARG A 254 21.23 1.11 0.15
N ILE A 255 21.57 -0.15 0.29
CA ILE A 255 22.48 -0.64 1.32
C ILE A 255 23.52 -1.49 0.60
N ASP A 256 24.78 -1.11 0.74
CA ASP A 256 25.88 -1.92 0.26
C ASP A 256 25.92 -3.27 1.01
N PRO A 257 26.46 -4.34 0.40
CA PRO A 257 26.60 -5.63 1.09
C PRO A 257 27.29 -5.45 2.44
N ILE A 258 26.71 -6.05 3.48
CA ILE A 258 27.21 -5.92 4.85
C ILE A 258 27.87 -7.24 5.25
N ASP A 259 29.17 -7.19 5.54
CA ASP A 259 29.93 -8.37 5.97
C ASP A 259 29.49 -8.87 7.37
N ASP A 260 29.14 -7.95 8.28
CA ASP A 260 28.62 -8.28 9.61
C ASP A 260 27.34 -7.50 9.95
N ALA A 261 26.18 -8.08 9.60
CA ALA A 261 24.89 -7.46 9.88
C ALA A 261 24.42 -7.65 11.33
N SER A 262 25.25 -8.19 12.22
CA SER A 262 24.94 -8.37 13.63
C SER A 262 24.69 -7.03 14.33
N ASP A 263 25.47 -6.00 14.01
CA ASP A 263 25.32 -4.66 14.58
C ASP A 263 23.99 -4.01 14.21
N VAL A 264 23.49 -4.29 13.00
CA VAL A 264 22.17 -3.83 12.56
C VAL A 264 21.07 -4.46 13.42
N VAL A 265 21.23 -5.73 13.81
CA VAL A 265 20.28 -6.42 14.68
C VAL A 265 20.38 -5.92 16.11
N THR A 266 21.59 -5.70 16.65
CA THR A 266 21.78 -5.21 18.02
C THR A 266 21.31 -3.77 18.21
N ALA A 267 21.20 -2.99 17.13
CA ALA A 267 20.56 -1.69 17.15
C ALA A 267 19.10 -1.76 17.61
N PHE A 268 18.42 -2.91 17.57
CA PHE A 268 17.05 -3.05 18.10
C PHE A 268 17.08 -3.50 19.57
N ALA A 269 16.42 -2.77 20.48
CA ALA A 269 16.45 -3.13 21.90
C ALA A 269 15.51 -4.31 22.21
N ARG A 270 14.34 -4.35 21.56
CA ARG A 270 13.33 -5.40 21.79
C ARG A 270 13.65 -6.69 21.04
N ARG A 271 13.47 -7.84 21.71
CA ARG A 271 13.71 -9.18 21.13
C ARG A 271 12.92 -9.44 19.84
N SER A 272 11.64 -9.10 19.85
CA SER A 272 10.76 -9.25 18.67
C SER A 272 11.25 -8.44 17.47
N ASP A 273 11.86 -7.29 17.73
CA ASP A 273 12.32 -6.38 16.67
C ASP A 273 13.66 -6.83 16.09
N ARG A 274 14.53 -7.41 16.93
CA ARG A 274 15.75 -8.11 16.48
C ARG A 274 15.42 -9.24 15.51
N PHE A 275 14.45 -10.09 15.84
CA PHE A 275 14.03 -11.18 14.94
C PHE A 275 13.48 -10.63 13.62
N ALA A 276 12.64 -9.59 13.66
CA ALA A 276 12.09 -8.97 12.46
C ALA A 276 13.17 -8.33 11.58
N ALA A 277 14.17 -7.68 12.19
CA ALA A 277 15.33 -7.12 11.49
C ALA A 277 16.17 -8.21 10.83
N ALA A 278 16.55 -9.24 11.59
CA ALA A 278 17.30 -10.38 11.06
C ALA A 278 16.58 -11.07 9.89
N ALA A 279 15.27 -11.30 10.03
CA ALA A 279 14.46 -11.88 8.96
C ALA A 279 14.35 -11.00 7.69
N SER A 280 14.45 -9.68 7.84
CA SER A 280 14.43 -8.74 6.71
C SER A 280 15.80 -8.69 6.00
N LEU A 281 16.88 -8.70 6.76
CA LEU A 281 18.26 -8.75 6.25
C LEU A 281 18.52 -10.04 5.46
N THR A 282 18.17 -11.20 6.03
CA THR A 282 18.26 -12.48 5.31
C THR A 282 17.40 -12.51 4.05
N ARG A 283 16.14 -12.06 4.13
CA ARG A 283 15.23 -12.10 2.97
C ARG A 283 15.71 -11.22 1.81
N SER A 284 16.34 -10.10 2.13
CA SER A 284 16.90 -9.19 1.12
C SER A 284 18.23 -9.67 0.54
N GLY A 285 18.80 -10.76 1.08
CA GLY A 285 20.10 -11.29 0.67
C GLY A 285 21.27 -10.39 1.09
N ILE A 286 21.06 -9.47 2.02
CA ILE A 286 22.09 -8.56 2.52
C ILE A 286 22.96 -9.22 3.59
N ALA A 287 22.43 -10.22 4.30
CA ALA A 287 23.13 -10.91 5.37
C ALA A 287 22.86 -12.41 5.40
N ASP A 288 23.90 -13.18 5.72
CA ASP A 288 23.79 -14.60 5.97
C ASP A 288 23.05 -14.90 7.28
N VAL A 289 22.37 -16.04 7.31
CA VAL A 289 21.58 -16.45 8.49
C VAL A 289 22.47 -16.73 9.70
N VAL A 290 23.61 -17.39 9.49
CA VAL A 290 24.43 -17.97 10.56
C VAL A 290 24.96 -16.93 11.55
N PRO A 291 25.56 -15.80 11.11
CA PRO A 291 26.03 -14.76 12.03
C PRO A 291 24.90 -14.18 12.89
N LEU A 292 23.71 -14.00 12.31
CA LEU A 292 22.57 -13.38 13.00
C LEU A 292 22.00 -14.23 14.13
N LEU A 293 22.18 -15.56 14.10
CA LEU A 293 21.61 -16.46 15.10
C LEU A 293 22.12 -16.20 16.51
N ALA A 294 23.36 -15.71 16.65
CA ALA A 294 23.97 -15.41 17.95
C ALA A 294 23.32 -14.22 18.67
N HIS A 295 22.60 -13.36 17.92
CA HIS A 295 21.99 -12.13 18.42
C HIS A 295 20.49 -12.27 18.70
N LEU A 296 19.94 -13.47 18.48
CA LEU A 296 18.55 -13.81 18.70
C LEU A 296 18.39 -14.72 19.92
N ASP A 297 17.19 -14.75 20.47
CA ASP A 297 16.90 -15.77 21.47
C ASP A 297 16.84 -17.18 20.83
N PRO A 298 16.98 -18.26 21.62
CA PRO A 298 17.04 -19.61 21.06
C PRO A 298 15.79 -20.03 20.27
N ALA A 299 14.61 -19.50 20.60
CA ALA A 299 13.37 -19.86 19.90
C ALA A 299 13.32 -19.18 18.52
N ASP A 300 13.64 -17.90 18.48
CA ASP A 300 13.70 -17.07 17.29
C ASP A 300 14.85 -17.50 16.36
N ALA A 301 16.02 -17.85 16.90
CA ALA A 301 17.13 -18.41 16.14
C ALA A 301 16.73 -19.72 15.42
N ARG A 302 16.08 -20.65 16.14
CA ARG A 302 15.54 -21.89 15.53
C ARG A 302 14.49 -21.61 14.47
N ARG A 303 13.65 -20.59 14.67
CA ARG A 303 12.62 -20.18 13.71
C ARG A 303 13.25 -19.58 12.45
N LEU A 304 14.24 -18.71 12.60
CA LEU A 304 14.93 -18.07 11.49
C LEU A 304 15.68 -19.10 10.65
N ARG A 305 16.46 -19.98 11.31
CA ARG A 305 17.19 -21.07 10.65
C ARG A 305 16.26 -21.94 9.81
N ARG A 306 15.16 -22.44 10.40
CA ARG A 306 14.18 -23.28 9.68
C ARG A 306 13.60 -22.63 8.43
N ARG A 307 13.51 -21.29 8.40
CA ARG A 307 12.88 -20.56 7.30
C ARG A 307 13.82 -20.26 6.13
N TYR A 308 15.13 -20.21 6.37
CA TYR A 308 16.09 -19.64 5.40
C TYR A 308 17.39 -20.45 5.23
N THR A 309 17.45 -21.70 5.71
CA THR A 309 18.59 -22.61 5.45
C THR A 309 18.21 -23.87 4.68
N THR A 310 17.07 -23.84 3.99
CA THR A 310 16.64 -24.85 3.00
C THR A 310 16.90 -24.35 1.60
#